data_AF-A0A7C4U1U3-F1
#
_entry.id   AF-A0A7C4U1U3-F1
#
_cell.length_a   1.000
_cell.length_b   1.000
_cell.length_c   1.000
_cell.angle_alpha   90.00
_cell.angle_beta   90.00
_cell.angle_gamma   90.00
#
_symmetry.space_group_name_H-M   'P 1'
#
loop_
_entity.id
_entity.type
_entity.pdbx_description
1 polymer ?
#
loop_
_entity_poly.entity_id
_entity_poly.type
_entity_poly.pdbx_seq_one_letter_code
_entity_poly.pdbx_strand_id
1 'polypeptide(L)'
;MYKIYAKKLFNGEEILEDRVVVFNEEKILHIGEDINDNFKETYTVDFLMPPIIDLGSGIGLREESLGKVEGDDLDEATSPATPELFAADGVNPYDEALEKAIKGGSLISLVLPGNTNPIGGHGVLIYNKGKHLLDMAIENPLGVKFSVNTEPKSTYGTKGKTPMTRMGIVYLIRDALYKAREYKKEHKEFSLGYESLIPLLEGKDLAFFASFRADDIATSIRIGEEFGLRMAIL
;
A
#
# COMPACT_ATOMS: atom_id res chain seq x y z
N MET A 1 27.90 -10.00 -13.07
CA MET A 1 26.66 -9.95 -13.88
C MET A 1 26.07 -11.34 -13.94
N TYR A 2 24.76 -11.44 -13.99
CA TYR A 2 24.01 -12.69 -14.07
C TYR A 2 23.22 -12.72 -15.37
N LYS A 3 22.95 -13.92 -15.88
CA LYS A 3 22.18 -14.13 -17.12
C LYS A 3 21.02 -15.09 -16.86
N ILE A 4 19.83 -14.76 -17.36
CA ILE A 4 18.71 -15.70 -17.47
C ILE A 4 18.36 -15.86 -18.95
N TYR A 5 18.41 -17.09 -19.46
CA TYR A 5 17.78 -17.46 -20.72
C TYR A 5 16.35 -17.92 -20.46
N ALA A 6 15.38 -17.26 -21.08
CA ALA A 6 13.97 -17.56 -20.95
C ALA A 6 13.41 -18.01 -22.31
N LYS A 7 12.84 -19.23 -22.36
CA LYS A 7 12.12 -19.70 -23.57
C LYS A 7 10.93 -18.79 -23.87
N LYS A 8 10.25 -18.31 -22.83
CA LYS A 8 9.20 -17.28 -22.91
C LYS A 8 9.47 -16.20 -21.88
N LEU A 9 9.54 -14.95 -22.33
CA LEU A 9 9.65 -13.77 -21.49
C LEU A 9 8.40 -12.91 -21.67
N PHE A 10 7.60 -12.76 -20.62
CA PHE A 10 6.58 -11.71 -20.57
C PHE A 10 7.22 -10.43 -20.06
N ASN A 11 7.15 -9.34 -20.84
CA ASN A 11 7.76 -8.05 -20.45
C ASN A 11 6.78 -7.07 -19.78
N GLY A 12 5.53 -7.47 -19.56
CA GLY A 12 4.44 -6.61 -19.10
C GLY A 12 3.41 -6.28 -20.17
N GLU A 13 3.74 -6.47 -21.45
CA GLU A 13 2.87 -6.15 -22.59
C GLU A 13 2.68 -7.35 -23.53
N GLU A 14 3.77 -8.05 -23.84
CA GLU A 14 3.78 -9.17 -24.77
C GLU A 14 4.68 -10.32 -24.31
N ILE A 15 4.55 -11.47 -24.98
CA ILE A 15 5.43 -12.63 -24.78
C ILE A 15 6.46 -12.68 -25.90
N LEU A 16 7.73 -12.62 -25.52
CA LEU A 16 8.87 -12.77 -26.40
C LEU A 16 9.45 -14.18 -26.25
N GLU A 17 9.76 -14.84 -27.36
CA GLU A 17 10.36 -16.17 -27.36
C GLU A 17 11.89 -16.09 -27.38
N ASP A 18 12.55 -17.01 -26.70
CA ASP A 18 14.00 -17.20 -26.69
C ASP A 18 14.78 -15.90 -26.43
N ARG A 19 14.55 -15.32 -25.25
CA ARG A 19 15.19 -14.07 -24.82
C ARG A 19 16.13 -14.26 -23.65
N VAL A 20 17.11 -13.38 -23.58
CA VAL A 20 18.05 -13.27 -22.48
C VAL A 20 17.79 -12.00 -21.69
N VAL A 21 17.80 -12.13 -20.36
CA VAL A 21 17.85 -11.02 -19.41
C VAL A 21 19.20 -11.04 -18.71
N VAL A 22 19.96 -9.94 -18.84
CA VAL A 22 21.22 -9.72 -18.11
C VAL A 22 20.98 -8.69 -17.02
N PHE A 23 21.45 -8.97 -15.81
CA PHE A 23 21.24 -8.10 -14.65
C PHE A 23 22.42 -8.13 -13.68
N ASN A 24 22.44 -7.15 -12.77
CA ASN A 24 23.27 -7.15 -11.57
C ASN A 24 22.37 -6.95 -10.34
N GLU A 25 22.98 -6.71 -9.18
CA GLU A 25 22.24 -6.56 -7.91
C GLU A 25 21.38 -5.29 -7.85
N GLU A 26 21.57 -4.35 -8.77
CA GLU A 26 20.88 -3.05 -8.78
C GLU A 26 19.81 -2.95 -9.86
N LYS A 27 20.03 -3.57 -11.03
CA LYS A 27 19.19 -3.35 -12.20
C LYS A 27 19.33 -4.41 -13.29
N ILE A 28 18.36 -4.38 -14.19
CA ILE A 28 18.42 -5.04 -15.50
C ILE A 28 19.33 -4.20 -16.41
N LEU A 29 20.26 -4.89 -17.09
CA LEU A 29 21.27 -4.31 -17.99
C LEU A 29 20.92 -4.53 -19.46
N HIS A 30 20.30 -5.67 -19.79
CA HIS A 30 19.92 -6.04 -21.16
C HIS A 30 18.72 -6.97 -21.16
N ILE A 31 17.85 -6.80 -22.16
CA ILE A 31 16.79 -7.73 -22.53
C ILE A 31 16.84 -7.89 -24.05
N GLY A 32 17.04 -9.10 -24.56
CA GLY A 32 17.12 -9.28 -26.01
C GLY A 32 17.68 -10.63 -26.44
N GLU A 33 18.36 -10.63 -27.59
CA GLU A 33 19.11 -11.78 -28.08
C GLU A 33 20.26 -12.15 -27.14
N ASP A 34 20.75 -13.39 -27.26
CA ASP A 34 21.83 -13.90 -26.42
C ASP A 34 23.13 -13.12 -26.63
N ILE A 35 23.76 -12.77 -25.52
CA ILE A 35 25.04 -12.06 -25.49
C ILE A 35 26.10 -13.05 -25.04
N ASN A 36 27.19 -13.11 -25.81
CA ASN A 36 28.38 -13.84 -25.42
C ASN A 36 29.29 -12.95 -24.58
N ASP A 37 29.25 -13.15 -23.26
CA ASP A 37 30.06 -12.42 -22.28
C ASP A 37 30.35 -13.32 -21.06
N ASN A 38 31.23 -12.88 -20.17
CA ASN A 38 31.57 -13.58 -18.93
C ASN A 38 30.55 -13.27 -17.82
N PHE A 39 29.62 -14.20 -17.62
CA PHE A 39 28.62 -14.13 -16.54
C PHE A 39 29.06 -14.93 -15.32
N LYS A 40 28.71 -14.44 -14.12
CA LYS A 40 28.96 -15.13 -12.85
C LYS A 40 28.14 -16.41 -12.75
N GLU A 41 26.85 -16.32 -13.09
CA GLU A 41 25.94 -17.46 -13.21
C GLU A 41 24.99 -17.25 -14.39
N THR A 42 24.57 -18.36 -14.99
CA THR A 42 23.56 -18.40 -16.06
C THR A 42 22.46 -19.38 -15.68
N TYR A 43 21.21 -18.91 -15.76
CA TYR A 43 20.02 -19.70 -15.50
C TYR A 43 19.25 -19.93 -16.80
N THR A 44 18.49 -21.02 -16.87
CA THR A 44 17.57 -21.32 -17.97
C THR A 44 16.19 -21.61 -17.40
N VAL A 45 15.18 -20.90 -17.90
CA VAL A 45 13.79 -21.01 -17.42
C VAL A 45 12.82 -21.15 -18.59
N ASP A 46 11.71 -21.84 -18.35
CA ASP A 46 10.66 -21.97 -19.35
C ASP A 46 9.83 -20.68 -19.50
N PHE A 47 9.63 -19.97 -18.40
CA PHE A 47 8.87 -18.72 -18.37
C PHE A 47 9.51 -17.72 -17.39
N LEU A 48 9.65 -16.47 -17.82
CA LEU A 48 10.12 -15.36 -17.00
C LEU A 48 9.13 -14.18 -17.13
N MET A 49 8.87 -13.50 -16.01
CA MET A 49 8.06 -12.29 -15.98
C MET A 49 8.53 -11.34 -14.87
N PRO A 50 8.20 -10.04 -14.94
CA PRO A 50 8.28 -9.14 -13.80
C PRO A 50 7.51 -9.70 -12.60
N PRO A 51 7.92 -9.36 -11.36
CA PRO A 51 7.17 -9.76 -10.19
C PRO A 51 5.78 -9.13 -10.19
N ILE A 52 4.83 -9.81 -9.58
CA ILE A 52 3.53 -9.24 -9.24
C ILE A 52 3.74 -8.18 -8.15
N ILE A 53 3.02 -7.07 -8.27
CA ILE A 53 2.95 -5.99 -7.29
C ILE A 53 1.53 -5.97 -6.71
N ASP A 54 1.39 -6.30 -5.44
CA ASP A 54 0.12 -6.23 -4.72
C ASP A 54 -0.09 -4.79 -4.20
N LEU A 55 -1.10 -4.08 -4.71
CA LEU A 55 -1.34 -2.67 -4.38
C LEU A 55 -2.39 -2.45 -3.28
N GLY A 56 -2.79 -3.50 -2.57
CA GLY A 56 -3.80 -3.39 -1.51
C GLY A 56 -3.75 -4.56 -0.54
N SER A 57 -2.70 -4.61 0.29
CA SER A 57 -2.42 -5.76 1.14
C SER A 57 -2.47 -5.42 2.64
N GLY A 58 -2.84 -6.42 3.43
CA GLY A 58 -2.67 -6.43 4.90
C GLY A 58 -1.56 -7.39 5.36
N ILE A 59 -0.73 -7.87 4.43
CA ILE A 59 0.35 -8.82 4.70
C ILE A 59 1.33 -8.26 5.73
N GLY A 60 1.74 -9.07 6.70
CA GLY A 60 2.59 -8.65 7.81
C GLY A 60 1.88 -7.83 8.89
N LEU A 61 0.72 -7.21 8.62
CA LEU A 61 -0.13 -6.58 9.65
C LEU A 61 -1.12 -7.57 10.27
N ARG A 62 -1.67 -8.45 9.43
CA ARG A 62 -2.50 -9.57 9.86
C ARG A 62 -1.80 -10.88 9.53
N GLU A 63 -1.07 -11.37 10.51
CA GLU A 63 -0.24 -12.56 10.41
C GLU A 63 -1.06 -13.82 10.15
N GLU A 64 -0.48 -14.74 9.37
CA GLU A 64 -1.17 -15.99 9.03
C GLU A 64 -1.22 -16.99 10.21
N SER A 65 -0.15 -17.04 11.01
CA SER A 65 0.08 -18.11 11.99
C SER A 65 -0.24 -17.74 13.44
N LEU A 66 -0.53 -16.47 13.72
CA LEU A 66 -0.81 -15.99 15.07
C LEU A 66 -2.30 -15.63 15.25
N GLY A 67 -2.77 -15.75 16.50
CA GLY A 67 -4.15 -15.44 16.85
C GLY A 67 -4.42 -13.93 16.90
N LYS A 68 -5.71 -13.55 16.93
CA LYS A 68 -6.21 -12.17 16.84
C LYS A 68 -5.60 -11.12 17.77
N VAL A 69 -4.98 -11.52 18.87
CA VAL A 69 -4.42 -10.56 19.83
C VAL A 69 -2.97 -10.24 19.52
N GLU A 70 -2.21 -11.24 19.05
CA GLU A 70 -0.78 -11.09 18.79
C GLU A 70 -0.50 -10.73 17.34
N GLY A 71 -1.28 -11.27 16.40
CA GLY A 71 -0.99 -11.16 14.96
C GLY A 71 -2.05 -10.42 14.15
N ASP A 72 -2.84 -9.53 14.74
CA ASP A 72 -3.84 -8.75 13.99
C ASP A 72 -3.78 -7.26 14.38
N ASP A 73 -2.81 -6.57 13.77
CA ASP A 73 -2.58 -5.13 13.91
C ASP A 73 -3.16 -4.31 12.74
N LEU A 74 -4.04 -4.93 11.93
CA LEU A 74 -4.54 -4.37 10.67
C LEU A 74 -5.40 -3.11 10.85
N ASP A 75 -6.19 -3.05 11.92
CA ASP A 75 -7.20 -2.01 12.14
C ASP A 75 -7.18 -1.48 13.57
N GLU A 76 -6.74 -0.23 13.76
CA GLU A 76 -6.84 0.50 15.03
C GLU A 76 -8.26 1.07 15.24
N ALA A 77 -9.20 0.18 15.55
CA ALA A 77 -10.64 0.48 15.59
C ALA A 77 -11.10 1.25 16.85
N THR A 78 -10.21 1.94 17.56
CA THR A 78 -10.53 2.72 18.77
C THR A 78 -11.05 4.13 18.45
N SER A 79 -10.55 4.75 17.37
CA SER A 79 -10.94 6.05 16.83
C SER A 79 -11.26 5.93 15.34
N PRO A 80 -12.31 6.59 14.80
CA PRO A 80 -12.63 6.52 13.37
C PRO A 80 -11.70 7.37 12.48
N ALA A 81 -10.86 8.20 13.08
CA ALA A 81 -9.84 8.94 12.36
C ALA A 81 -8.52 8.75 13.09
N THR A 82 -7.58 8.09 12.42
CA THR A 82 -6.23 7.80 12.92
C THR A 82 -5.16 8.18 11.88
N PRO A 83 -5.17 9.43 11.34
CA PRO A 83 -4.21 9.87 10.33
C PRO A 83 -2.76 9.82 10.81
N GLU A 84 -2.50 9.80 12.11
CA GLU A 84 -1.17 9.76 12.70
C GLU A 84 -0.50 8.37 12.70
N LEU A 85 -1.23 7.30 12.36
CA LEU A 85 -0.72 5.94 12.41
C LEU A 85 -0.07 5.52 11.10
N PHE A 86 0.91 4.62 11.18
CA PHE A 86 1.65 4.10 10.03
C PHE A 86 1.60 2.58 10.04
N ALA A 87 1.20 1.98 8.91
CA ALA A 87 1.27 0.52 8.70
C ALA A 87 2.67 -0.02 8.93
N ALA A 88 3.69 0.78 8.59
CA ALA A 88 5.08 0.48 8.88
C ALA A 88 5.33 0.04 10.33
N ASP A 89 4.64 0.64 11.30
CA ASP A 89 4.89 0.36 12.72
C ASP A 89 4.32 -0.98 13.19
N GLY A 90 3.47 -1.64 12.40
CA GLY A 90 2.86 -2.94 12.72
C GLY A 90 3.29 -4.08 11.79
N VAL A 91 4.03 -3.84 10.72
CA VAL A 91 4.44 -4.91 9.80
C VAL A 91 5.45 -5.84 10.47
N ASN A 92 5.09 -7.11 10.61
CA ASN A 92 5.99 -8.18 11.03
C ASN A 92 6.78 -8.76 9.83
N PRO A 93 8.12 -8.57 9.75
CA PRO A 93 8.97 -9.13 8.68
C PRO A 93 9.06 -10.66 8.68
N TYR A 94 8.59 -11.31 9.76
CA TYR A 94 8.68 -12.75 9.96
C TYR A 94 7.36 -13.48 9.71
N ASP A 95 6.31 -12.77 9.27
CA ASP A 95 5.06 -13.39 8.86
C ASP A 95 5.31 -14.41 7.72
N GLU A 96 4.83 -15.64 7.90
CA GLU A 96 4.97 -16.71 6.91
C GLU A 96 4.32 -16.36 5.57
N ALA A 97 3.31 -15.48 5.60
CA ALA A 97 2.63 -15.02 4.40
C ALA A 97 3.60 -14.35 3.41
N LEU A 98 4.64 -13.67 3.88
CA LEU A 98 5.62 -12.97 3.03
C LEU A 98 6.38 -13.95 2.12
N GLU A 99 6.90 -15.04 2.69
CA GLU A 99 7.60 -16.08 1.94
C GLU A 99 6.65 -16.82 0.99
N LYS A 100 5.39 -17.02 1.40
CA LYS A 100 4.35 -17.61 0.53
C LYS A 100 4.00 -16.68 -0.62
N ALA A 101 3.93 -15.37 -0.40
CA ALA A 101 3.71 -14.36 -1.44
C ALA A 101 4.83 -14.37 -2.48
N ILE A 102 6.10 -14.43 -2.04
CA ILE A 102 7.26 -14.56 -2.94
C ILE A 102 7.17 -15.83 -3.79
N LYS A 103 6.85 -16.97 -3.17
CA LYS A 103 6.66 -18.25 -3.90
C LYS A 103 5.50 -18.19 -4.89
N GLY A 104 4.48 -17.37 -4.61
CA GLY A 104 3.37 -17.06 -5.51
C GLY A 104 3.69 -16.04 -6.60
N GLY A 105 4.91 -15.47 -6.62
CA GLY A 105 5.35 -14.48 -7.60
C GLY A 105 5.09 -13.02 -7.21
N SER A 106 4.52 -12.75 -6.03
CA SER A 106 4.36 -11.39 -5.49
C SER A 106 5.58 -11.00 -4.67
N LEU A 107 6.37 -10.07 -5.20
CA LEU A 107 7.60 -9.62 -4.55
C LEU A 107 7.44 -8.27 -3.85
N ILE A 108 6.47 -7.47 -4.25
CA ILE A 108 6.25 -6.12 -3.75
C ILE A 108 4.81 -6.00 -3.27
N SER A 109 4.62 -5.45 -2.09
CA SER A 109 3.29 -5.18 -1.53
C SER A 109 3.19 -3.75 -1.03
N LEU A 110 2.09 -3.08 -1.35
CA LEU A 110 1.63 -1.90 -0.66
C LEU A 110 0.81 -2.36 0.54
N VAL A 111 1.42 -2.28 1.72
CA VAL A 111 0.76 -2.61 2.98
C VAL A 111 0.01 -1.39 3.47
N LEU A 112 -1.30 -1.55 3.69
CA LEU A 112 -2.21 -0.50 4.13
C LEU A 112 -2.94 -0.93 5.40
N PRO A 113 -3.33 0.03 6.26
CA PRO A 113 -4.35 -0.23 7.25
C PRO A 113 -5.62 -0.78 6.61
N GLY A 114 -6.41 -1.51 7.40
CA GLY A 114 -7.68 -2.08 6.97
C GLY A 114 -8.74 -1.03 6.63
N ASN A 115 -9.97 -1.50 6.46
CA ASN A 115 -11.08 -0.67 6.00
C ASN A 115 -11.98 -0.17 7.14
N THR A 116 -11.60 -0.44 8.39
CA THR A 116 -12.46 -0.15 9.54
C THR A 116 -12.62 1.34 9.76
N ASN A 117 -11.57 2.14 9.54
CA ASN A 117 -11.58 3.56 9.87
C ASN A 117 -11.85 4.40 8.63
N PRO A 118 -12.71 5.44 8.71
CA PRO A 118 -12.82 6.46 7.67
C PRO A 118 -11.45 7.03 7.25
N ILE A 119 -10.54 7.23 8.19
CA ILE A 119 -9.13 7.55 7.96
C ILE A 119 -8.29 6.52 8.71
N GLY A 120 -7.66 5.60 7.99
CA GLY A 120 -6.95 4.44 8.56
C GLY A 120 -5.52 4.72 9.01
N GLY A 121 -4.84 5.64 8.34
CA GLY A 121 -3.42 5.91 8.55
C GLY A 121 -2.62 5.71 7.26
N HIS A 122 -1.29 5.72 7.39
CA HIS A 122 -0.36 5.70 6.28
C HIS A 122 0.04 4.27 5.86
N GLY A 123 0.15 4.04 4.56
CA GLY A 123 0.66 2.80 3.98
C GLY A 123 2.15 2.84 3.65
N VAL A 124 2.76 1.66 3.57
CA VAL A 124 4.17 1.47 3.22
C VAL A 124 4.29 0.54 2.02
N LEU A 125 5.12 0.91 1.03
CA LEU A 125 5.47 0.04 -0.08
C LEU A 125 6.72 -0.75 0.30
N ILE A 126 6.65 -2.08 0.25
CA ILE A 126 7.73 -2.97 0.69
C ILE A 126 8.09 -4.00 -0.38
N TYR A 127 9.36 -4.43 -0.38
CA TYR A 127 9.72 -5.76 -0.81
C TYR A 127 9.26 -6.77 0.25
N ASN A 128 8.65 -7.87 -0.18
CA ASN A 128 8.20 -8.96 0.69
C ASN A 128 9.35 -9.74 1.34
N LYS A 129 10.60 -9.28 1.19
CA LYS A 129 11.81 -9.93 1.70
C LYS A 129 12.69 -8.90 2.42
N GLY A 130 13.11 -9.24 3.64
CA GLY A 130 14.07 -8.47 4.41
C GLY A 130 14.20 -9.03 5.82
N LYS A 131 15.17 -8.53 6.61
CA LYS A 131 15.32 -8.95 8.02
C LYS A 131 14.56 -8.04 8.97
N HIS A 132 14.38 -6.79 8.58
CA HIS A 132 13.61 -5.79 9.29
C HIS A 132 12.96 -4.83 8.28
N LEU A 133 11.94 -4.10 8.71
CA LEU A 133 11.19 -3.22 7.82
C LEU A 133 12.05 -2.22 7.05
N LEU A 134 13.12 -1.68 7.66
CA LEU A 134 14.03 -0.75 6.98
C LEU A 134 14.73 -1.37 5.76
N ASP A 135 14.92 -2.69 5.72
CA ASP A 135 15.46 -3.40 4.54
C ASP A 135 14.38 -3.61 3.47
N MET A 136 13.13 -3.73 3.92
CA MET A 136 11.98 -4.03 3.08
C MET A 136 11.41 -2.79 2.42
N ALA A 137 11.44 -1.64 3.10
CA ALA A 137 10.79 -0.41 2.67
C ALA A 137 11.37 0.13 1.36
N ILE A 138 10.49 0.29 0.38
CA ILE A 138 10.74 1.01 -0.88
C ILE A 138 10.34 2.47 -0.70
N GLU A 139 9.17 2.71 -0.11
CA GLU A 139 8.64 4.06 0.17
C GLU A 139 7.77 4.04 1.43
N ASN A 140 8.11 4.90 2.40
CA ASN A 140 7.43 4.99 3.69
C ASN A 140 7.32 6.46 4.17
N PRO A 141 6.11 7.03 4.27
CA PRO A 141 4.84 6.49 3.77
C PRO A 141 4.72 6.67 2.25
N LEU A 142 3.89 5.86 1.58
CA LEU A 142 3.46 6.11 0.19
C LEU A 142 2.19 6.96 0.12
N GLY A 143 1.34 6.86 1.14
CA GLY A 143 0.07 7.56 1.16
C GLY A 143 -0.83 7.20 2.33
N VAL A 144 -2.01 7.81 2.38
CA VAL A 144 -3.00 7.67 3.45
C VAL A 144 -4.19 6.85 2.96
N LYS A 145 -4.61 5.87 3.77
CA LYS A 145 -5.79 5.05 3.54
C LYS A 145 -7.06 5.74 4.04
N PHE A 146 -8.06 5.80 3.19
CA PHE A 146 -9.42 6.22 3.49
C PHE A 146 -10.42 5.11 3.17
N SER A 147 -11.47 5.00 3.98
CA SER A 147 -12.52 3.99 3.79
C SER A 147 -13.86 4.68 3.56
N VAL A 148 -14.32 4.65 2.31
CA VAL A 148 -15.63 5.17 1.91
C VAL A 148 -16.49 3.98 1.52
N ASN A 149 -16.85 3.16 2.49
CA ASN A 149 -17.61 1.94 2.25
C ASN A 149 -18.47 1.58 3.49
N THR A 150 -18.98 0.34 3.54
CA THR A 150 -19.90 -0.09 4.61
C THR A 150 -19.19 -0.43 5.92
N GLU A 151 -17.89 -0.77 5.90
CA GLU A 151 -17.15 -1.26 7.06
C GLU A 151 -17.08 -0.23 8.20
N PRO A 152 -16.72 1.05 7.97
CA PRO A 152 -16.72 2.05 9.03
C PRO A 152 -18.04 2.17 9.79
N LYS A 153 -19.15 2.24 9.04
CA LYS A 153 -20.46 2.40 9.68
C LYS A 153 -20.95 1.15 10.39
N SER A 154 -20.44 -0.03 10.01
CA SER A 154 -20.70 -1.28 10.70
C SER A 154 -19.91 -1.34 12.02
N THR A 155 -18.64 -0.97 11.98
CA THR A 155 -17.75 -1.06 13.14
C THR A 155 -18.06 -0.01 14.20
N TYR A 156 -18.23 1.26 13.84
CA TYR A 156 -18.47 2.31 14.84
C TYR A 156 -19.94 2.40 15.25
N GLY A 157 -20.87 2.05 14.36
CA GLY A 157 -22.29 2.08 14.68
C GLY A 157 -22.69 1.08 15.76
N THR A 158 -22.04 -0.10 15.81
CA THR A 158 -22.24 -1.06 16.91
C THR A 158 -21.66 -0.57 18.24
N LYS A 159 -20.70 0.36 18.20
CA LYS A 159 -20.10 1.01 19.37
C LYS A 159 -20.84 2.28 19.80
N GLY A 160 -21.95 2.64 19.16
CA GLY A 160 -22.68 3.89 19.41
C GLY A 160 -21.85 5.14 19.10
N LYS A 161 -20.83 5.02 18.24
CA LYS A 161 -19.93 6.10 17.84
C LYS A 161 -20.19 6.48 16.38
N THR A 162 -19.89 7.73 16.03
CA THR A 162 -19.81 8.14 14.62
C THR A 162 -18.67 7.38 13.93
N PRO A 163 -18.85 6.88 12.70
CA PRO A 163 -20.03 7.00 11.83
C PRO A 163 -21.04 5.84 11.94
N MET A 164 -22.33 6.14 11.67
CA MET A 164 -23.41 5.14 11.45
C MET A 164 -23.96 5.18 10.01
N THR A 165 -23.52 6.13 9.22
CA THR A 165 -24.05 6.46 7.89
C THR A 165 -22.91 6.84 6.95
N ARG A 166 -23.12 6.72 5.62
CA ARG A 166 -22.15 7.18 4.61
C ARG A 166 -21.85 8.67 4.74
N MET A 167 -22.86 9.49 5.02
CA MET A 167 -22.67 10.92 5.30
C MET A 167 -21.77 11.17 6.52
N GLY A 168 -21.85 10.33 7.56
CA GLY A 168 -20.97 10.41 8.73
C GLY A 168 -19.51 10.06 8.39
N ILE A 169 -19.30 9.07 7.53
CA ILE A 169 -17.95 8.71 7.03
C ILE A 169 -17.33 9.91 6.30
N VAL A 170 -18.07 10.46 5.32
CA VAL A 170 -17.60 11.59 4.52
C VAL A 170 -17.38 12.83 5.38
N TYR A 171 -18.24 13.09 6.37
CA TYR A 171 -18.05 14.16 7.33
C TYR A 171 -16.70 14.05 8.04
N LEU A 172 -16.35 12.88 8.58
CA LEU A 172 -15.10 12.68 9.31
C LEU A 172 -13.86 12.91 8.42
N ILE A 173 -13.90 12.42 7.18
CA ILE A 173 -12.81 12.62 6.21
C ILE A 173 -12.67 14.12 5.89
N ARG A 174 -13.77 14.79 5.53
CA ARG A 174 -13.75 16.23 5.20
C ARG A 174 -13.31 17.09 6.38
N ASP A 175 -13.83 16.82 7.57
CA ASP A 175 -13.52 17.58 8.79
C ASP A 175 -12.02 17.51 9.10
N ALA A 176 -11.41 16.33 9.03
CA ALA A 176 -9.96 16.16 9.21
C ALA A 176 -9.15 16.92 8.15
N LEU A 177 -9.49 16.79 6.87
CA LEU A 177 -8.76 17.45 5.78
C LEU A 177 -8.88 18.98 5.82
N TYR A 178 -10.06 19.51 6.13
CA TYR A 178 -10.23 20.96 6.33
C TYR A 178 -9.44 21.46 7.54
N LYS A 179 -9.49 20.74 8.67
CA LYS A 179 -8.72 21.11 9.87
C LYS A 179 -7.23 21.05 9.63
N ALA A 180 -6.73 20.06 8.89
CA ALA A 180 -5.33 19.97 8.49
C ALA A 180 -4.91 21.14 7.58
N ARG A 181 -5.77 21.53 6.63
CA ARG A 181 -5.53 22.70 5.77
C ARG A 181 -5.46 24.00 6.57
N GLU A 182 -6.33 24.18 7.55
CA GLU A 182 -6.33 25.37 8.42
C GLU A 182 -5.15 25.35 9.42
N TYR A 183 -4.84 24.18 9.98
CA TYR A 183 -3.67 23.96 10.84
C TYR A 183 -2.38 24.39 10.14
N LYS A 184 -2.21 24.03 8.86
CA LYS A 184 -1.06 24.43 8.04
C LYS A 184 -0.93 25.95 7.86
N LYS A 185 -2.05 26.69 7.81
CA LYS A 185 -2.05 28.15 7.57
C LYS A 185 -1.79 28.95 8.85
N GLU A 186 -2.37 28.53 9.96
CA GLU A 186 -2.53 29.38 11.14
C GLU A 186 -1.47 29.17 12.23
N HIS A 187 -0.43 28.34 11.99
CA HIS A 187 0.61 28.00 12.97
C HIS A 187 0.03 27.66 14.36
N LYS A 188 -0.97 26.79 14.37
CA LYS A 188 -1.66 26.34 15.59
C LYS A 188 -0.74 25.51 16.48
N GLU A 189 -1.20 25.27 17.72
CA GLU A 189 -0.62 24.25 18.59
C GLU A 189 -0.49 22.93 17.83
N PHE A 190 0.68 22.28 17.98
CA PHE A 190 1.04 21.08 17.25
C PHE A 190 -0.01 19.99 17.40
N SER A 191 -0.42 19.41 16.27
CA SER A 191 -1.32 18.27 16.22
C SER A 191 -0.74 17.23 15.27
N LEU A 192 -0.32 16.09 15.82
CA LEU A 192 0.30 15.02 15.03
C LEU A 192 -0.58 14.55 13.87
N GLY A 193 -1.88 14.36 14.11
CA GLY A 193 -2.80 13.89 13.07
C GLY A 193 -3.08 14.91 11.97
N TYR A 194 -2.98 16.22 12.24
CA TYR A 194 -3.07 17.24 11.18
C TYR A 194 -1.75 17.44 10.47
N GLU A 195 -0.63 17.36 11.19
CA GLU A 195 0.72 17.41 10.63
C GLU A 195 0.91 16.26 9.62
N SER A 196 0.49 15.04 9.96
CA SER A 196 0.66 13.86 9.10
C SER A 196 -0.14 13.95 7.79
N LEU A 197 -1.22 14.74 7.74
CA LEU A 197 -2.00 14.98 6.52
C LEU A 197 -1.42 16.08 5.62
N ILE A 198 -0.40 16.82 6.05
CA ILE A 198 0.19 17.90 5.24
C ILE A 198 0.81 17.37 3.92
N PRO A 199 1.65 16.31 3.92
CA PRO A 199 2.21 15.76 2.68
C PRO A 199 1.14 15.35 1.66
N LEU A 200 0.02 14.80 2.14
CA LEU A 200 -1.13 14.45 1.32
C LEU A 200 -1.76 15.69 0.65
N LEU A 201 -1.99 16.75 1.43
CA LEU A 201 -2.54 18.01 0.92
C LEU A 201 -1.57 18.76 -0.01
N GLU A 202 -0.28 18.44 0.03
CA GLU A 202 0.75 18.96 -0.88
C GLU A 202 0.91 18.11 -2.16
N GLY A 203 0.22 16.97 -2.26
CA GLY A 203 0.38 16.03 -3.38
C GLY A 203 1.69 15.27 -3.38
N LYS A 204 2.39 15.21 -2.23
CA LYS A 204 3.56 14.34 -2.03
C LYS A 204 3.11 12.90 -1.84
N ASP A 205 2.12 12.71 -0.96
CA ASP A 205 1.52 11.41 -0.64
C ASP A 205 0.27 11.14 -1.48
N LEU A 206 -0.08 9.86 -1.66
CA LEU A 206 -1.32 9.42 -2.32
C LEU A 206 -2.48 9.27 -1.33
N ALA A 207 -3.71 9.51 -1.78
CA ALA A 207 -4.93 9.07 -1.09
C ALA A 207 -5.40 7.72 -1.65
N PHE A 208 -5.43 6.69 -0.82
CA PHE A 208 -5.96 5.36 -1.17
C PHE A 208 -7.38 5.22 -0.66
N PHE A 209 -8.38 5.22 -1.54
CA PHE A 209 -9.79 5.10 -1.17
C PHE A 209 -10.33 3.69 -1.37
N ALA A 210 -10.60 2.95 -0.28
CA ALA A 210 -11.37 1.71 -0.35
C ALA A 210 -12.86 2.02 -0.55
N SER A 211 -13.36 1.77 -1.78
CA SER A 211 -14.72 2.14 -2.18
C SER A 211 -15.38 0.99 -2.95
N PHE A 212 -16.47 0.41 -2.42
CA PHE A 212 -17.02 -0.82 -2.98
C PHE A 212 -18.21 -0.61 -3.92
N ARG A 213 -18.99 0.45 -3.73
CA ARG A 213 -20.15 0.77 -4.58
C ARG A 213 -19.85 1.93 -5.53
N ALA A 214 -20.60 2.01 -6.61
CA ALA A 214 -20.48 3.13 -7.57
C ALA A 214 -20.69 4.50 -6.91
N ASP A 215 -21.61 4.64 -5.96
CA ASP A 215 -21.84 5.89 -5.22
C ASP A 215 -20.74 6.20 -4.20
N ASP A 216 -20.12 5.16 -3.63
CA ASP A 216 -18.93 5.27 -2.78
C ASP A 216 -17.72 5.75 -3.61
N ILE A 217 -17.48 5.15 -4.77
CA ILE A 217 -16.44 5.53 -5.74
C ILE A 217 -16.63 7.00 -6.19
N ALA A 218 -17.84 7.36 -6.61
CA ALA A 218 -18.15 8.74 -7.01
C ALA A 218 -17.94 9.72 -5.85
N THR A 219 -18.14 9.28 -4.61
CA THR A 219 -17.88 10.10 -3.42
C THR A 219 -16.40 10.31 -3.17
N SER A 220 -15.59 9.26 -3.29
CA SER A 220 -14.13 9.34 -3.20
C SER A 220 -13.56 10.29 -4.26
N ILE A 221 -14.08 10.24 -5.50
CA ILE A 221 -13.69 11.18 -6.57
C ILE A 221 -13.99 12.63 -6.18
N ARG A 222 -15.20 12.91 -5.67
CA ARG A 222 -15.58 14.27 -5.23
C ARG A 222 -14.67 14.79 -4.12
N ILE A 223 -14.27 13.93 -3.17
CA ILE A 223 -13.32 14.30 -2.11
C ILE A 223 -11.95 14.62 -2.74
N GLY A 224 -11.46 13.76 -3.64
CA GLY A 224 -10.21 14.00 -4.36
C GLY A 224 -10.18 15.35 -5.07
N GLU A 225 -11.24 15.69 -5.81
CA GLU A 225 -11.38 16.97 -6.50
C GLU A 225 -11.48 18.16 -5.53
N GLU A 226 -12.25 18.03 -4.45
CA GLU A 226 -12.47 19.09 -3.45
C GLU A 226 -11.17 19.49 -2.73
N PHE A 227 -10.26 18.52 -2.52
CA PHE A 227 -9.00 18.75 -1.82
C PHE A 227 -7.77 18.78 -2.73
N GLY A 228 -7.90 18.50 -4.03
CA GLY A 228 -6.79 18.44 -4.97
C GLY A 228 -5.85 17.26 -4.71
N LEU A 229 -6.39 16.13 -4.27
CA LEU A 229 -5.60 14.96 -3.86
C LEU A 229 -5.15 14.15 -5.08
N ARG A 230 -3.90 13.68 -5.06
CA ARG A 230 -3.49 12.56 -5.92
C ARG A 230 -4.06 11.28 -5.29
N MET A 231 -4.89 10.54 -6.03
CA MET A 231 -5.65 9.43 -5.44
C MET A 231 -5.62 8.16 -6.29
N ALA A 232 -5.80 7.03 -5.61
CA ALA A 232 -6.12 5.74 -6.19
C ALA A 232 -7.37 5.18 -5.49
N ILE A 233 -8.20 4.47 -6.25
CA ILE A 233 -9.38 3.77 -5.73
C ILE A 233 -9.04 2.29 -5.68
N LEU A 234 -9.25 1.68 -4.51
CA LEU A 234 -9.03 0.28 -4.20
C LEU A 234 -10.36 -0.49 -4.14
#